data_AF-A0A2V6L7H9-F1
#
_entry.id   AF-A0A2V6L7H9-F1
#
_cell.length_a   1.000
_cell.length_b   1.000
_cell.length_c   1.000
_cell.angle_alpha   90.00
_cell.angle_beta   90.00
_cell.angle_gamma   90.00
#
_symmetry.space_group_name_H-M   'P 1'
#
loop_
_entity.id
_entity.type
_entity.pdbx_description
1 polymer ?
#
loop_
_entity_poly.entity_id
_entity_poly.type
_entity_poly.pdbx_seq_one_letter_code
_entity_poly.pdbx_strand_id
1 'polypeptide(L)'
;DNKPVATGVETYYAAHQITSGSVLASWLPFLSRPPSNSPKPESQSLAGFVQEALVARPRSIDRGTQAKQFFVIANVISPAVLVEGGFLTNKDEVSKLASEDYRDQLAAAVADGILRYRDAVGQRKSTLAATDQKSAE
;
A
#
# COMPACT_ATOMS: atom_id res chain seq x y z
N ASP A 1 -26.22 -21.87 -3.74
CA ASP A 1 -24.91 -21.50 -3.17
C ASP A 1 -25.06 -20.33 -2.23
N ASN A 2 -24.86 -20.53 -0.93
CA ASN A 2 -25.10 -19.53 0.13
C ASN A 2 -23.81 -18.78 0.53
N LYS A 3 -22.94 -18.50 -0.44
CA LYS A 3 -21.69 -17.78 -0.16
C LYS A 3 -22.03 -16.29 0.10
N PRO A 4 -21.51 -15.69 1.18
CA PRO A 4 -21.71 -14.26 1.41
C PRO A 4 -21.10 -13.48 0.23
N VAL A 5 -21.86 -12.50 -0.28
CA VAL A 5 -21.41 -11.63 -1.37
C VAL A 5 -20.31 -10.73 -0.82
N ALA A 6 -19.19 -10.61 -1.55
CA ALA A 6 -18.08 -9.76 -1.13
C ALA A 6 -18.51 -8.28 -1.06
N THR A 7 -17.99 -7.56 -0.07
CA THR A 7 -18.23 -6.13 0.15
C THR A 7 -17.09 -5.55 0.98
N GLY A 8 -16.85 -4.25 0.84
CA GLY A 8 -15.85 -3.50 1.58
C GLY A 8 -14.68 -3.04 0.72
N VAL A 9 -13.65 -2.56 1.40
CA VAL A 9 -12.41 -2.03 0.81
C VAL A 9 -11.22 -2.87 1.26
N GLU A 10 -10.26 -3.07 0.37
CA GLU A 10 -9.01 -3.79 0.66
C GLU A 10 -7.82 -3.11 0.01
N THR A 11 -6.69 -3.15 0.71
CA THR A 11 -5.44 -2.57 0.23
C THR A 11 -4.34 -3.62 0.19
N TYR A 12 -3.71 -3.75 -0.97
CA TYR A 12 -2.65 -4.72 -1.21
C TYR A 12 -1.28 -4.07 -1.25
N TYR A 13 -0.29 -4.77 -0.74
CA TYR A 13 1.11 -4.44 -0.88
C TYR A 13 1.90 -5.67 -1.38
N ALA A 14 2.99 -5.44 -2.09
CA ALA A 14 3.90 -6.52 -2.43
C ALA A 14 4.82 -6.82 -1.23
N ALA A 15 4.84 -8.08 -0.80
CA ALA A 15 5.74 -8.49 0.28
C ALA A 15 7.20 -8.29 -0.12
N HIS A 16 7.53 -8.56 -1.38
CA HIS A 16 8.88 -8.43 -1.93
C HIS A 16 8.88 -7.43 -3.09
N GLN A 17 10.02 -6.85 -3.45
CA GLN A 17 10.13 -6.10 -4.71
C GLN A 17 11.01 -6.88 -5.68
N ILE A 18 10.53 -6.97 -6.91
CA ILE A 18 11.30 -7.40 -8.05
C ILE A 18 12.07 -6.16 -8.49
N THR A 19 13.34 -6.09 -8.15
CA THR A 19 14.23 -5.09 -8.76
C THR A 19 14.45 -5.53 -10.21
N SER A 20 13.77 -4.88 -11.16
CA SER A 20 14.10 -4.93 -12.60
C SER A 20 15.41 -4.22 -12.95
N GLY A 21 16.30 -4.02 -11.97
CA GLY A 21 17.64 -3.49 -12.16
C GLY A 21 18.60 -4.61 -12.57
N SER A 22 19.04 -4.53 -13.83
CA SER A 22 20.19 -5.24 -14.41
C SER A 22 19.96 -6.59 -15.11
N VAL A 23 18.96 -6.71 -15.98
CA VAL A 23 18.92 -7.82 -16.97
C VAL A 23 20.21 -7.90 -17.81
N LEU A 24 20.87 -6.76 -18.05
CA LEU A 24 22.12 -6.68 -18.82
C LEU A 24 23.40 -6.90 -17.99
N ALA A 25 23.33 -6.98 -16.66
CA ALA A 25 24.50 -7.30 -15.82
C ALA A 25 24.47 -8.73 -15.25
N SER A 26 23.34 -9.43 -15.40
CA SER A 26 23.16 -10.81 -14.92
C SER A 26 24.03 -11.87 -15.62
N TRP A 27 24.73 -11.54 -16.71
CA TRP A 27 25.64 -12.45 -17.42
C TRP A 27 27.04 -12.53 -16.78
N LEU A 28 27.40 -11.57 -15.92
CA LEU A 28 28.64 -11.59 -15.17
C LEU A 28 28.38 -12.18 -13.78
N PRO A 29 28.98 -13.34 -13.41
CA PRO A 29 28.68 -14.03 -12.16
C PRO A 29 28.99 -13.21 -10.89
N PHE A 30 29.79 -12.14 -11.01
CA PHE A 30 30.15 -11.23 -9.92
C PHE A 30 29.24 -10.00 -9.78
N LEU A 31 28.34 -9.73 -10.73
CA LEU A 31 27.34 -8.64 -10.66
C LEU A 31 25.92 -9.15 -10.36
N SER A 32 25.73 -10.47 -10.28
CA SER A 32 24.49 -11.11 -9.86
C SER A 32 24.13 -10.75 -8.42
N ARG A 33 23.48 -9.60 -8.22
CA ARG A 33 22.81 -9.31 -6.96
C ARG A 33 21.57 -10.20 -6.93
N PRO A 34 21.43 -11.14 -5.97
CA PRO A 34 20.21 -11.93 -5.87
C PRO A 34 19.03 -10.95 -5.70
N PRO A 35 17.89 -11.21 -6.36
CA PRO A 35 16.69 -10.41 -6.12
C PRO A 35 16.43 -10.39 -4.62
N SER A 36 16.41 -9.19 -4.04
CA SER A 36 16.22 -9.04 -2.61
C SER A 36 14.75 -9.32 -2.30
N ASN A 37 14.47 -10.54 -1.84
CA ASN A 37 13.18 -10.92 -1.26
C ASN A 37 13.05 -10.36 0.17
N SER A 38 13.48 -9.13 0.42
CA SER A 38 13.28 -8.50 1.71
C SER A 38 11.84 -7.98 1.80
N PRO A 39 11.10 -8.31 2.87
CA PRO A 39 9.87 -7.63 3.23
C PRO A 39 10.05 -6.11 3.12
N LYS A 40 9.13 -5.40 2.45
CA LYS A 40 9.10 -3.93 2.46
C LYS A 40 8.14 -3.42 3.53
N PRO A 41 8.60 -3.16 4.76
CA PRO A 41 7.75 -2.62 5.83
C PRO A 41 7.16 -1.26 5.44
N GLU A 42 7.77 -0.53 4.51
CA GLU A 42 7.28 0.75 4.03
C GLU A 42 5.98 0.61 3.22
N SER A 43 5.90 -0.35 2.30
CA SER A 43 4.67 -0.59 1.52
C SER A 43 3.55 -1.13 2.39
N GLN A 44 3.87 -2.00 3.35
CA GLN A 44 2.91 -2.47 4.34
C GLN A 44 2.40 -1.33 5.23
N SER A 45 3.29 -0.45 5.69
CA SER A 45 2.91 0.73 6.47
C SER A 45 2.03 1.68 5.65
N LEU A 46 2.38 1.95 4.39
CA LEU A 46 1.56 2.75 3.48
C LEU A 46 0.16 2.13 3.30
N ALA A 47 0.09 0.81 3.11
CA ALA A 47 -1.18 0.10 2.98
C ALA A 47 -2.06 0.28 4.23
N GLY A 48 -1.46 0.21 5.43
CA GLY A 48 -2.19 0.44 6.68
C GLY A 48 -2.82 1.83 6.76
N PHE A 49 -2.05 2.89 6.50
CA PHE A 49 -2.57 4.26 6.54
C PHE A 49 -3.69 4.50 5.50
N VAL A 50 -3.53 3.97 4.29
CA VAL A 50 -4.54 4.07 3.24
C VAL A 50 -5.80 3.29 3.61
N GLN A 51 -5.66 2.06 4.12
CA GLN A 51 -6.79 1.23 4.54
C GLN A 51 -7.59 1.88 5.67
N GLU A 52 -6.93 2.40 6.71
CA GLU A 52 -7.60 3.10 7.82
C GLU A 52 -8.43 4.28 7.31
N ALA A 53 -7.90 5.08 6.39
CA ALA A 53 -8.61 6.24 5.83
C ALA A 53 -9.81 5.80 4.97
N LEU A 54 -9.64 4.74 4.17
CA LEU A 54 -10.69 4.14 3.34
C LEU A 54 -11.84 3.54 4.16
N VAL A 55 -11.56 3.08 5.37
CA VAL A 55 -12.61 2.60 6.30
C VAL A 55 -13.30 3.78 6.96
N ALA A 56 -12.55 4.76 7.45
CA ALA A 56 -13.07 5.86 8.26
C ALA A 56 -13.98 6.83 7.49
N ARG A 57 -13.60 7.23 6.26
CA ARG A 57 -14.32 8.29 5.53
C ARG A 57 -15.65 7.82 4.93
N PRO A 58 -15.67 6.83 4.02
CA PRO A 58 -16.92 6.33 3.44
C PRO A 58 -17.67 5.35 4.35
N ARG A 59 -17.14 5.04 5.54
CA ARG A 59 -17.68 4.01 6.46
C ARG A 59 -17.81 2.63 5.80
N SER A 60 -16.81 2.29 4.98
CA SER A 60 -16.75 1.02 4.26
C SER A 60 -16.41 -0.14 5.19
N ILE A 61 -16.84 -1.35 4.83
CA ILE A 61 -16.46 -2.57 5.54
C ILE A 61 -14.96 -2.79 5.39
N ASP A 62 -14.27 -2.98 6.51
CA ASP A 62 -12.83 -3.21 6.53
C ASP A 62 -12.51 -4.67 6.20
N ARG A 63 -11.77 -4.89 5.12
CA ARG A 63 -11.22 -6.21 4.75
C ARG A 63 -9.72 -6.31 5.00
N GLY A 64 -9.13 -5.25 5.54
CA GLY A 64 -7.74 -5.15 5.94
C GLY A 64 -6.75 -4.98 4.79
N THR A 65 -5.48 -5.13 5.16
CA THR A 65 -4.36 -5.11 4.23
C THR A 65 -3.86 -6.52 3.95
N GLN A 66 -3.48 -6.81 2.71
CA GLN A 66 -3.00 -8.14 2.32
C GLN A 66 -1.71 -8.07 1.49
N ALA A 67 -0.81 -9.01 1.75
CA ALA A 67 0.37 -9.20 0.92
C ALA A 67 0.00 -9.95 -0.38
N LYS A 68 0.11 -9.29 -1.53
CA LYS A 68 -0.05 -9.91 -2.86
C LYS A 68 0.95 -9.35 -3.86
N GLN A 69 1.49 -10.24 -4.68
CA GLN A 69 2.59 -9.95 -5.58
C GLN A 69 2.12 -9.46 -6.96
N PHE A 70 1.25 -8.45 -6.99
CA PHE A 70 0.80 -7.86 -8.25
C PHE A 70 1.95 -7.12 -8.94
N PHE A 71 2.12 -7.33 -10.24
CA PHE A 71 3.22 -6.78 -11.02
C PHE A 71 3.40 -5.26 -10.83
N VAL A 72 2.30 -4.50 -10.85
CA VAL A 72 2.28 -3.04 -10.76
C VAL A 72 2.85 -2.46 -9.45
N ILE A 73 2.76 -3.21 -8.35
CA ILE A 73 3.25 -2.79 -7.03
C ILE A 73 4.49 -3.58 -6.59
N ALA A 74 4.80 -4.68 -7.28
CA ALA A 74 5.98 -5.50 -7.02
C ALA A 74 7.20 -5.07 -7.83
N ASN A 75 7.04 -4.25 -8.88
CA ASN A 75 8.11 -3.90 -9.80
C ASN A 75 8.50 -2.41 -9.73
N VAL A 76 8.42 -1.81 -8.53
CA VAL A 76 8.64 -0.38 -8.31
C VAL A 76 9.60 -0.13 -7.13
N ILE A 77 10.43 0.91 -7.25
CA ILE A 77 11.45 1.18 -6.23
C ILE A 77 10.83 1.84 -4.98
N SER A 78 9.85 2.70 -5.19
CA SER A 78 9.12 3.41 -4.13
C SER A 78 8.14 2.50 -3.37
N PRO A 79 7.73 2.87 -2.14
CA PRO A 79 6.58 2.25 -1.49
C PRO A 79 5.34 2.34 -2.38
N ALA A 80 4.61 1.22 -2.53
CA ALA A 80 3.48 1.13 -3.46
C ALA A 80 2.40 0.19 -2.95
N VAL A 81 1.15 0.53 -3.27
CA VAL A 81 -0.06 -0.20 -2.86
C VAL A 81 -1.07 -0.23 -4.00
N LEU A 82 -1.90 -1.28 -4.02
CA LEU A 82 -3.06 -1.40 -4.90
C LEU A 82 -4.31 -1.35 -4.04
N VAL A 83 -5.24 -0.46 -4.37
CA VAL A 83 -6.49 -0.28 -3.63
C VAL A 83 -7.64 -0.89 -4.42
N GLU A 84 -8.43 -1.73 -3.76
CA GLU A 84 -9.76 -2.13 -4.24
C GLU A 84 -10.83 -1.40 -3.43
N GLY A 85 -11.58 -0.51 -4.10
CA GLY A 85 -12.56 0.39 -3.46
C GLY A 85 -13.98 -0.17 -3.31
N GLY A 86 -14.22 -1.41 -3.76
CA GLY A 86 -15.52 -2.08 -3.73
C GLY A 86 -15.65 -3.18 -4.80
N PHE A 87 -16.71 -3.98 -4.70
CA PHE A 87 -16.95 -5.17 -5.52
C PHE A 87 -18.09 -4.96 -6.53
N LEU A 88 -17.76 -4.93 -7.83
CA LEU A 88 -18.77 -4.82 -8.90
C LEU A 88 -19.68 -6.06 -9.02
N THR A 89 -19.31 -7.18 -8.41
CA THR A 89 -20.16 -8.37 -8.30
C THR A 89 -21.27 -8.21 -7.25
N ASN A 90 -21.21 -7.17 -6.43
CA ASN A 90 -22.22 -6.83 -5.42
C ASN A 90 -23.07 -5.66 -5.90
N LYS A 91 -24.37 -5.89 -6.13
CA LYS A 91 -25.30 -4.87 -6.65
C LYS A 91 -25.40 -3.63 -5.76
N ASP A 92 -25.28 -3.80 -4.45
CA ASP A 92 -25.36 -2.68 -3.49
C ASP A 92 -24.11 -1.81 -3.60
N GLU A 93 -22.94 -2.42 -3.83
CA GLU A 93 -21.70 -1.67 -4.02
C GLU A 93 -21.58 -1.05 -5.40
N VAL A 94 -22.13 -1.67 -6.44
CA VAL A 94 -22.23 -1.07 -7.78
C VAL A 94 -22.94 0.29 -7.70
N SER A 95 -24.03 0.37 -6.93
CA SER A 95 -24.77 1.63 -6.74
C SER A 95 -23.93 2.69 -6.03
N LYS A 96 -23.13 2.30 -5.03
CA LYS A 96 -22.18 3.22 -4.38
C LYS A 96 -21.08 3.67 -5.34
N LEU A 97 -20.44 2.75 -6.06
CA LEU A 97 -19.36 3.04 -7.01
C LEU A 97 -19.81 3.94 -8.17
N ALA A 98 -21.08 3.84 -8.58
CA ALA A 98 -21.69 4.73 -9.56
C ALA A 98 -21.89 6.16 -9.04
N SER A 99 -21.98 6.36 -7.72
CA SER A 99 -22.13 7.67 -7.09
C SER A 99 -20.84 8.48 -7.16
N GLU A 100 -20.96 9.74 -7.58
CA GLU A 100 -19.85 10.71 -7.56
C GLU A 100 -19.35 10.98 -6.14
N ASP A 101 -20.27 11.22 -5.19
CA ASP A 101 -19.96 11.45 -3.78
C ASP A 101 -19.12 10.31 -3.16
N TYR A 102 -19.46 9.05 -3.46
CA TYR A 102 -18.68 7.92 -2.96
C TYR A 102 -17.27 7.88 -3.56
N ARG A 103 -17.12 8.16 -4.87
CA ARG A 103 -15.81 8.23 -5.51
C ARG A 103 -14.95 9.38 -4.97
N ASP A 104 -15.56 10.52 -4.68
CA ASP A 104 -14.88 11.66 -4.05
C ASP A 104 -14.42 11.33 -2.63
N GLN A 105 -15.26 10.64 -1.86
CA GLN A 105 -14.88 10.16 -0.53
C GLN A 105 -13.72 9.15 -0.59
N LEU A 106 -13.72 8.22 -1.56
CA LEU A 106 -12.61 7.30 -1.79
C LEU A 106 -11.33 8.05 -2.18
N ALA A 107 -11.39 8.99 -3.11
CA ALA A 107 -10.24 9.79 -3.53
C ALA A 107 -9.65 10.60 -2.36
N ALA A 108 -10.51 11.24 -1.58
CA ALA A 108 -10.10 11.98 -0.39
C ALA A 108 -9.49 11.07 0.70
N ALA A 109 -10.01 9.84 0.85
CA ALA A 109 -9.45 8.84 1.77
C ALA A 109 -8.06 8.39 1.34
N VAL A 110 -7.85 8.10 0.05
CA VAL A 110 -6.53 7.73 -0.47
C VAL A 110 -5.54 8.87 -0.27
N ALA A 111 -5.93 10.11 -0.56
CA ALA A 111 -5.08 11.28 -0.36
C ALA A 111 -4.70 11.45 1.13
N ASP A 112 -5.67 11.36 2.04
CA ASP A 112 -5.44 11.46 3.49
C ASP A 112 -4.49 10.36 3.99
N GLY A 113 -4.69 9.10 3.58
CA GLY A 113 -3.82 7.99 3.93
C GLY A 113 -2.36 8.21 3.48
N ILE A 114 -2.16 8.74 2.26
CA ILE A 114 -0.82 9.07 1.74
C ILE A 114 -0.17 10.20 2.56
N LEU A 115 -0.91 11.26 2.88
CA LEU A 115 -0.41 12.38 3.68
C LEU A 115 -0.03 11.94 5.09
N ARG A 116 -0.89 11.14 5.75
CA ARG A 116 -0.62 10.56 7.08
C ARG A 116 0.63 9.67 7.06
N TYR A 117 0.80 8.84 6.04
CA TYR A 117 2.01 8.03 5.88
C TYR A 117 3.27 8.90 5.73
N ARG A 118 3.23 9.93 4.86
CA ARG A 118 4.33 10.87 4.65
C ARG A 118 4.76 11.51 5.96
N ASP A 119 3.79 12.01 6.73
CA ASP A 119 4.05 12.71 7.99
C ASP A 119 4.65 11.75 9.03
N ALA A 120 4.12 10.54 9.15
CA ALA A 120 4.67 9.51 10.04
C ALA A 120 6.11 9.13 9.68
N VAL A 121 6.44 9.01 8.40
CA VAL A 121 7.82 8.76 7.95
C VAL A 121 8.73 9.95 8.25
N GLY A 122 8.24 11.18 8.08
CA GLY A 122 8.97 12.40 8.44
C GLY A 122 9.34 12.45 9.93
N GLN A 123 8.40 12.14 10.81
CA GLN A 123 8.62 12.14 12.27
C GLN A 123 9.59 11.06 12.75
N ARG A 124 9.61 9.88 12.11
CA ARG A 124 10.61 8.86 12.44
C ARG A 124 12.02 9.33 12.11
N LYS A 125 12.20 9.99 10.96
CA LYS A 125 13.51 10.52 10.55
C LYS A 125 14.03 11.59 11.49
N SER A 126 13.18 12.52 11.94
CA SER A 126 13.58 13.56 12.91
C SER A 126 13.98 12.95 14.26
N THR A 127 13.21 11.98 14.75
CA THR A 127 13.48 11.29 16.03
C THR A 127 14.81 10.52 16.01
N LEU A 128 15.10 9.82 14.91
CA LEU A 128 16.38 9.11 14.73
C LEU A 128 17.56 10.09 14.74
N ALA A 129 17.47 11.18 13.98
CA ALA A 129 18.52 12.19 13.92
C ALA A 129 18.81 12.84 15.30
N ALA A 130 17.79 13.10 16.10
CA ALA A 130 17.95 13.66 17.45
C ALA A 130 18.60 12.66 18.44
N THR A 131 18.37 11.36 18.24
CA THR A 131 18.92 10.30 19.10
C THR A 131 20.41 10.06 18.81
N ASP A 132 20.80 10.13 17.53
CA ASP A 132 22.20 9.99 17.10
C ASP A 132 23.06 11.15 17.63
N GLN A 133 22.52 12.37 17.64
CA GLN A 133 23.22 13.54 18.20
C GLN A 133 23.44 13.41 19.71
N LYS A 134 22.46 12.89 20.46
CA LYS A 134 22.57 12.69 21.91
C LYS A 134 23.53 11.56 22.30
N SER A 135 23.80 10.61 21.41
CA SER A 135 24.70 9.48 21.66
C SER A 135 26.16 9.77 21.29
N ALA A 136 26.41 10.88 20.59
CA ALA A 136 27.74 11.33 20.16
C ALA A 136 28.38 12.35 21.12
N GLU A 137 27.67 12.72 22.19
CA GLU A 137 28.08 13.64 23.26
C GLU A 137 28.29 12.87 24.57
#